data_AF-A0A923J2N3-F1
#
_entry.id   AF-A0A923J2N3-F1
#
_cell.length_a   1.000
_cell.length_b   1.000
_cell.length_c   1.000
_cell.angle_alpha   90.00
_cell.angle_beta   90.00
_cell.angle_gamma   90.00
#
_symmetry.space_group_name_H-M   'P 1'
#
loop_
_entity.id
_entity.type
_entity.pdbx_description
1 polymer ?
#
loop_
_entity_poly.entity_id
_entity_poly.type
_entity_poly.pdbx_seq_one_letter_code
_entity_poly.pdbx_strand_id
1 'polypeptide(L)'
;MARERFRHIVLTHPPAEEEFTSVGSGGRENHIPDRDRPSHSDFLSRKLQNAWATAENEQAVAHVARKGIYLEFKSDPGFDLVTKSLEDRRSRDKQVRLLNVRVETDQVKNEETGALEPFETTYATVYIPHEKKNHFLKKIEAYANEINQRSGKPKNATLVNSIGDIRKALRVDSFWQDLPTLKPGVEPEWCEVWLSSHAQDVIDRFEALLTQERIEARPGVVRFP
;
A
#
# COMPACT_ATOMS: atom_id res chain seq x y z
N MET A 1 8.98 48.99 -9.86
CA MET A 1 9.10 47.82 -10.75
C MET A 1 8.11 46.78 -10.25
N ALA A 2 6.93 46.71 -10.87
CA ALA A 2 5.85 45.83 -10.41
C ALA A 2 5.57 44.74 -11.43
N ARG A 3 5.92 43.52 -11.00
CA ARG A 3 5.03 42.36 -10.89
C ARG A 3 4.59 41.79 -12.23
N GLU A 4 5.25 40.69 -12.61
CA GLU A 4 4.68 39.70 -13.53
C GLU A 4 3.23 39.44 -13.14
N ARG A 5 2.31 39.86 -14.01
CA ARG A 5 0.88 39.56 -13.89
C ARG A 5 0.67 38.18 -14.50
N PHE A 6 0.72 37.15 -13.67
CA PHE A 6 0.29 35.82 -14.09
C PHE A 6 -1.17 35.87 -14.53
N ARG A 7 -1.50 35.15 -15.60
CA ARG A 7 -2.90 35.00 -16.04
C ARG A 7 -3.70 34.36 -14.91
N HIS A 8 -4.93 34.84 -14.73
CA HIS A 8 -5.84 34.21 -13.78
C HIS A 8 -6.09 32.76 -14.21
N ILE A 9 -6.08 31.84 -13.24
CA ILE A 9 -6.53 30.47 -13.47
C ILE A 9 -8.06 30.56 -13.63
N VAL A 10 -8.53 30.28 -14.84
CA VAL A 10 -9.96 30.21 -15.15
C VAL A 10 -10.30 28.74 -15.27
N LEU A 11 -11.12 28.24 -14.34
CA LEU A 11 -11.66 26.89 -14.43
C LEU A 11 -12.75 26.90 -15.52
N THR A 12 -12.48 26.27 -16.65
CA THR A 12 -13.38 26.21 -17.81
C THR A 12 -14.46 25.15 -17.68
N HIS A 13 -14.25 24.19 -16.78
CA HIS A 13 -15.18 23.10 -16.54
C HIS A 13 -15.96 23.34 -15.24
N PRO A 14 -17.29 23.10 -15.25
CA PRO A 14 -18.05 23.09 -14.01
C PRO A 14 -17.48 22.00 -13.08
N PRO A 15 -17.49 22.23 -11.76
CA PRO A 15 -17.06 21.22 -10.80
C PRO A 15 -17.91 19.95 -10.95
N ALA A 16 -17.27 18.78 -10.81
CA ALA A 16 -17.99 17.55 -10.63
C ALA A 16 -18.62 17.54 -9.24
N GLU A 17 -19.92 17.24 -9.16
CA GLU A 17 -20.59 16.99 -7.90
C GLU A 17 -20.44 15.51 -7.56
N GLU A 18 -19.71 15.22 -6.49
CA GLU A 18 -19.72 13.89 -5.89
C GLU A 18 -20.64 13.90 -4.67
N GLU A 19 -21.59 12.97 -4.62
CA GLU A 19 -22.48 12.84 -3.46
C GLU A 19 -21.66 12.47 -2.22
N PHE A 20 -21.94 13.15 -1.11
CA PHE A 20 -21.37 12.79 0.19
C PHE A 20 -21.77 11.35 0.53
N THR A 21 -20.85 10.42 0.39
CA THR A 21 -21.06 9.05 0.82
C THR A 21 -20.81 9.00 2.33
N SER A 22 -21.87 8.85 3.12
CA SER A 22 -21.74 8.73 4.57
C SER A 22 -20.83 7.54 4.91
N VAL A 23 -19.86 7.74 5.81
CA VAL A 23 -19.19 6.64 6.51
C VAL A 23 -20.25 5.89 7.32
N GLY A 24 -20.86 4.86 6.73
CA GLY A 24 -21.92 4.06 7.36
C GLY A 24 -21.51 3.66 8.77
N SER A 25 -22.35 4.01 9.75
CA SER A 25 -22.07 3.83 11.18
C SER A 25 -22.18 2.36 11.66
N GLY A 26 -22.45 1.44 10.75
CA GLY A 26 -22.28 0.00 10.96
C GLY A 26 -21.40 -0.52 9.84
N GLY A 27 -20.14 -0.85 10.14
CA GLY A 27 -19.26 -1.47 9.15
C GLY A 27 -19.91 -2.74 8.64
N ARG A 28 -20.03 -2.87 7.31
CA ARG A 28 -20.38 -4.15 6.68
C ARG A 28 -19.44 -5.23 7.23
N GLU A 29 -19.99 -6.39 7.55
CA GLU A 29 -19.16 -7.52 7.96
C GLU A 29 -18.17 -7.84 6.84
N ASN A 30 -16.89 -7.96 7.17
CA ASN A 30 -15.85 -8.18 6.16
C ASN A 30 -16.13 -9.50 5.45
N HIS A 31 -16.25 -9.47 4.13
CA HIS A 31 -16.33 -10.64 3.29
C HIS A 31 -14.93 -11.22 3.12
N ILE A 32 -14.60 -12.24 3.91
CA ILE A 32 -13.26 -12.84 4.00
C ILE A 32 -13.37 -14.33 3.65
N PRO A 33 -12.43 -14.89 2.86
CA PRO A 33 -12.50 -16.28 2.47
C PRO A 33 -12.18 -17.20 3.65
N ASP A 34 -12.78 -18.39 3.62
CA ASP A 34 -12.37 -19.50 4.47
C ASP A 34 -11.03 -20.06 3.98
N ARG A 35 -10.16 -20.40 4.93
CA ARG A 35 -8.78 -20.83 4.66
C ARG A 35 -8.46 -22.11 5.40
N ASP A 36 -7.74 -23.01 4.74
CA ASP A 36 -6.99 -24.03 5.45
C ASP A 36 -5.85 -23.36 6.22
N ARG A 37 -6.01 -23.29 7.53
CA ARG A 37 -5.15 -22.50 8.41
C ARG A 37 -3.67 -22.85 8.29
N PRO A 38 -3.24 -24.13 8.39
CA PRO A 38 -1.82 -24.48 8.29
C PRO A 38 -1.23 -24.12 6.93
N SER A 39 -1.90 -24.48 5.83
CA SER A 39 -1.39 -24.22 4.49
C SER A 39 -1.30 -22.72 4.21
N HIS A 40 -2.30 -21.95 4.63
CA HIS A 40 -2.34 -20.51 4.41
C HIS A 40 -1.28 -19.75 5.23
N SER A 41 -1.10 -20.12 6.50
CA SER A 41 -0.05 -19.50 7.32
C SER A 41 1.35 -19.78 6.79
N ASP A 42 1.59 -21.00 6.30
CA ASP A 42 2.88 -21.38 5.73
C ASP A 42 3.14 -20.65 4.41
N PHE A 43 2.12 -20.55 3.56
CA PHE A 43 2.18 -19.78 2.32
C PHE A 43 2.55 -18.31 2.57
N LEU A 44 1.81 -17.63 3.45
CA LEU A 44 2.06 -16.22 3.74
C LEU A 44 3.40 -15.98 4.44
N SER A 45 3.83 -16.91 5.32
CA SER A 45 5.14 -16.83 5.98
C SER A 45 6.27 -16.90 4.96
N ARG A 46 6.20 -17.85 4.00
CA ARG A 46 7.18 -17.96 2.91
C ARG A 46 7.19 -16.72 2.02
N LYS A 47 6.02 -16.22 1.62
CA LYS A 47 5.89 -14.99 0.82
C LYS A 47 6.51 -13.78 1.51
N LEU A 48 6.22 -13.60 2.80
CA LEU A 48 6.78 -12.53 3.61
C LEU A 48 8.32 -12.65 3.71
N GLN A 49 8.83 -13.83 4.06
CA GLN A 49 10.28 -14.07 4.18
C GLN A 49 11.01 -13.82 2.85
N ASN A 50 10.45 -14.30 1.74
CA ASN A 50 11.00 -14.06 0.40
C ASN A 50 11.02 -12.57 0.06
N ALA A 51 9.94 -11.84 0.34
CA ALA A 51 9.88 -10.40 0.09
C ALA A 51 10.93 -9.62 0.91
N TRP A 52 11.18 -10.03 2.16
CA TRP A 52 12.26 -9.48 2.98
C TRP A 52 13.64 -9.78 2.40
N ALA A 53 13.91 -11.04 2.03
CA ALA A 53 15.20 -11.42 1.45
C ALA A 53 15.51 -10.65 0.16
N THR A 54 14.52 -10.50 -0.73
CA THR A 54 14.66 -9.68 -1.94
C THR A 54 14.89 -8.21 -1.62
N ALA A 55 14.27 -7.67 -0.55
CA ALA A 55 14.49 -6.29 -0.13
C ALA A 55 15.89 -6.04 0.42
N GLU A 56 16.39 -6.95 1.25
CA GLU A 56 17.73 -6.85 1.86
C GLU A 56 18.83 -6.98 0.80
N ASN A 57 18.68 -7.91 -0.16
CA ASN A 57 19.66 -8.09 -1.23
C ASN A 57 19.80 -6.84 -2.11
N GLU A 58 18.69 -6.24 -2.54
CA GLU A 58 18.74 -5.02 -3.36
C GLU A 58 19.30 -3.81 -2.62
N GLN A 59 18.98 -3.64 -1.33
CA GLN A 59 19.55 -2.55 -0.53
C GLN A 59 21.07 -2.67 -0.41
N ALA A 60 21.57 -3.91 -0.26
CA ALA A 60 23.00 -4.17 -0.23
C ALA A 60 23.68 -3.82 -1.58
N VAL A 61 23.07 -4.19 -2.71
CA VAL A 61 23.58 -3.89 -4.06
C VAL A 61 23.53 -2.39 -4.37
N ALA A 62 22.45 -1.70 -3.97
CA ALA A 62 22.27 -0.28 -4.27
C ALA A 62 23.04 0.65 -3.30
N HIS A 63 23.70 0.10 -2.27
CA HIS A 63 24.34 0.87 -1.19
C HIS A 63 23.42 1.90 -0.51
N VAL A 64 22.09 1.69 -0.56
CA VAL A 64 21.11 2.60 0.04
C VAL A 64 20.77 2.16 1.44
N ALA A 65 21.12 2.97 2.44
CA ALA A 65 20.72 2.77 3.83
C ALA A 65 19.23 3.12 4.04
N ARG A 66 18.31 2.24 3.63
CA ARG A 66 16.89 2.36 3.98
C ARG A 66 16.66 1.82 5.40
N LYS A 67 15.81 2.48 6.17
CA LYS A 67 15.47 2.07 7.56
C LYS A 67 14.33 1.04 7.62
N GLY A 68 13.89 0.53 6.47
CA GLY A 68 12.70 -0.29 6.33
C GLY A 68 12.48 -0.74 4.90
N ILE A 69 11.42 -1.51 4.70
CA ILE A 69 10.99 -2.00 3.38
C ILE A 69 9.53 -1.64 3.13
N TYR A 70 9.15 -1.67 1.86
CA TYR A 70 7.75 -1.53 1.45
C TYR A 70 7.24 -2.90 0.99
N LEU A 71 6.14 -3.34 1.57
CA LEU A 71 5.43 -4.55 1.18
C LEU A 71 4.06 -4.19 0.65
N GLU A 72 3.58 -4.95 -0.33
CA GLU A 72 2.22 -4.87 -0.83
C GLU A 72 1.46 -6.12 -0.40
N PHE A 73 0.33 -5.90 0.24
CA PHE A 73 -0.64 -6.92 0.62
C PHE A 73 -1.80 -6.86 -0.36
N LYS A 74 -2.30 -8.01 -0.78
CA LYS A 74 -3.40 -8.13 -1.74
C LYS A 74 -4.51 -9.02 -1.14
N SER A 75 -5.78 -8.68 -1.34
CA SER A 75 -6.90 -9.61 -1.11
C SER A 75 -7.11 -10.57 -2.30
N ASP A 76 -7.91 -11.61 -2.08
CA ASP A 76 -8.44 -12.38 -3.21
C ASP A 76 -9.51 -11.57 -3.95
N PRO A 77 -9.69 -11.78 -5.27
CA PRO A 77 -10.76 -11.14 -6.02
C PRO A 77 -12.14 -11.40 -5.38
N GLY A 78 -12.92 -10.34 -5.17
CA GLY A 78 -14.25 -10.40 -4.56
C GLY A 78 -14.26 -10.47 -3.03
N PHE A 79 -13.08 -10.46 -2.39
CA PHE A 79 -12.94 -10.47 -0.94
C PHE A 79 -12.28 -9.20 -0.41
N ASP A 80 -12.63 -8.86 0.83
CA ASP A 80 -12.14 -7.67 1.52
C ASP A 80 -10.71 -7.87 2.03
N LEU A 81 -9.87 -6.84 1.92
CA LEU A 81 -8.60 -6.73 2.65
C LEU A 81 -8.79 -5.94 3.94
N VAL A 82 -8.39 -6.49 5.10
CA VAL A 82 -8.54 -5.80 6.40
C VAL A 82 -7.41 -4.79 6.62
N THR A 83 -7.47 -3.68 5.88
CA THR A 83 -6.42 -2.66 5.80
C THR A 83 -6.08 -1.99 7.13
N LYS A 84 -7.07 -1.72 7.99
CA LYS A 84 -6.86 -1.12 9.32
C LYS A 84 -5.91 -1.95 10.21
N SER A 85 -5.86 -3.26 10.01
CA SER A 85 -5.00 -4.16 10.79
C SER A 85 -3.57 -4.28 10.23
N LEU A 86 -3.30 -3.63 9.09
CA LEU A 86 -1.97 -3.52 8.46
C LEU A 86 -1.17 -2.31 8.96
N GLU A 87 -1.74 -1.46 9.82
CA GLU A 87 -1.05 -0.33 10.41
C GLU A 87 -0.77 -0.56 11.91
N ASP A 88 0.40 -0.11 12.39
CA ASP A 88 0.72 -0.05 13.81
C ASP A 88 1.41 1.29 14.16
N ARG A 89 0.60 2.23 14.64
CA ARG A 89 1.03 3.58 15.04
C ARG A 89 1.43 3.72 16.50
N ARG A 90 1.44 2.62 17.28
CA ARG A 90 1.61 2.68 18.75
C ARG A 90 2.99 3.17 19.18
N SER A 91 4.03 2.92 18.39
CA SER A 91 5.40 3.33 18.71
C SER A 91 5.74 4.66 18.03
N ARG A 92 6.09 5.75 18.72
CA ARG A 92 6.35 7.04 18.05
C ARG A 92 7.37 6.99 16.91
N ASP A 93 8.47 6.25 17.09
CA ASP A 93 9.60 6.30 16.13
C ASP A 93 9.68 5.09 15.18
N LYS A 94 8.86 4.05 15.40
CA LYS A 94 8.99 2.74 14.72
C LYS A 94 7.63 2.22 14.30
N GLN A 95 6.94 2.98 13.45
CA GLN A 95 5.56 2.71 13.07
C GLN A 95 5.51 1.83 11.82
N VAL A 96 4.65 0.81 11.85
CA VAL A 96 4.21 0.14 10.63
C VAL A 96 3.15 1.04 10.01
N ARG A 97 3.36 1.45 8.77
CA ARG A 97 2.61 2.53 8.11
C ARG A 97 1.88 1.98 6.91
N LEU A 98 0.56 2.08 6.90
CA LEU A 98 -0.21 1.95 5.67
C LEU A 98 -0.04 3.24 4.86
N LEU A 99 0.43 3.14 3.62
CA LEU A 99 0.78 4.29 2.79
C LEU A 99 -0.18 4.52 1.64
N ASN A 100 -0.67 3.44 1.05
CA ASN A 100 -1.57 3.48 -0.08
C ASN A 100 -2.54 2.30 0.04
N VAL A 101 -3.79 2.53 -0.35
CA VAL A 101 -4.79 1.50 -0.61
C VAL A 101 -5.39 1.79 -1.97
N ARG A 102 -5.37 0.81 -2.86
CA ARG A 102 -6.02 0.89 -4.17
C ARG A 102 -6.90 -0.32 -4.41
N VAL A 103 -7.89 -0.15 -5.26
CA VAL A 103 -8.79 -1.20 -5.71
C VAL A 103 -8.65 -1.33 -7.22
N GLU A 104 -8.45 -2.56 -7.70
CA GLU A 104 -8.42 -2.87 -9.12
C GLU A 104 -9.57 -3.84 -9.42
N THR A 105 -10.27 -3.65 -10.55
CA THR A 105 -11.34 -4.55 -11.00
C THR A 105 -10.84 -5.38 -12.17
N ASP A 106 -10.78 -6.70 -11.99
CA ASP A 106 -10.32 -7.64 -13.01
C ASP A 106 -11.43 -8.63 -13.37
N GLN A 107 -11.43 -9.09 -14.63
CA GLN A 107 -12.28 -10.20 -15.07
C GLN A 107 -11.67 -11.51 -14.57
N VAL A 108 -12.29 -12.11 -13.56
CA VAL A 108 -11.83 -13.37 -12.97
C VAL A 108 -12.87 -14.45 -13.24
N LYS A 109 -12.40 -15.66 -13.52
CA LYS A 109 -13.29 -16.80 -13.72
C LYS A 109 -13.95 -17.14 -12.39
N ASN A 110 -15.26 -16.97 -12.31
CA ASN A 110 -16.04 -17.41 -11.17
C ASN A 110 -16.05 -18.95 -11.15
N GLU A 111 -15.62 -19.54 -10.04
CA GLU A 111 -15.53 -20.99 -9.91
C GLU A 111 -16.90 -21.68 -9.87
N GLU A 112 -17.95 -20.96 -9.43
CA GLU A 112 -19.32 -21.46 -9.34
C GLU A 112 -20.05 -21.39 -10.68
N THR A 113 -19.98 -20.25 -11.38
CA THR A 113 -20.69 -20.03 -12.65
C THR A 113 -19.86 -20.45 -13.86
N GLY A 114 -18.54 -20.55 -13.71
CA GLY A 114 -17.59 -20.82 -14.79
C GLY A 114 -17.38 -19.66 -15.77
N ALA A 115 -18.08 -18.54 -15.58
CA ALA A 115 -18.01 -17.35 -16.43
C ALA A 115 -16.90 -16.38 -15.96
N LEU A 116 -16.44 -15.53 -16.86
CA LEU A 116 -15.60 -14.38 -16.50
C LEU A 116 -16.50 -13.28 -15.94
N GLU A 117 -16.28 -12.91 -14.69
CA GLU A 117 -17.04 -11.88 -14.00
C GLU A 117 -16.08 -10.83 -13.40
N PRO A 118 -16.50 -9.55 -13.34
CA PRO A 118 -15.68 -8.51 -12.74
C PRO A 118 -15.64 -8.67 -11.22
N PHE A 119 -14.43 -8.80 -10.68
CA PHE A 119 -14.19 -8.83 -9.23
C PHE A 119 -13.19 -7.76 -8.83
N GLU A 120 -13.49 -7.09 -7.72
CA GLU A 120 -12.58 -6.14 -7.10
C GLU A 120 -11.49 -6.85 -6.31
N THR A 121 -10.27 -6.35 -6.41
CA THR A 121 -9.11 -6.76 -5.63
C THR A 121 -8.55 -5.54 -4.93
N THR A 122 -8.40 -5.61 -3.60
CA THR A 122 -7.79 -4.53 -2.83
C THR A 122 -6.30 -4.79 -2.63
N TYR A 123 -5.49 -3.76 -2.84
CA TYR A 123 -4.06 -3.75 -2.59
C TYR A 123 -3.71 -2.69 -1.55
N ALA A 124 -2.84 -3.04 -0.60
CA ALA A 124 -2.37 -2.15 0.44
C ALA A 124 -0.84 -2.13 0.47
N THR A 125 -0.25 -0.95 0.27
CA THR A 125 1.20 -0.75 0.38
C THR A 125 1.55 -0.28 1.79
N VAL A 126 2.42 -1.03 2.44
CA VAL A 126 2.76 -0.88 3.84
C VAL A 126 4.28 -0.73 3.99
N TYR A 127 4.71 0.33 4.67
CA TYR A 127 6.09 0.48 5.11
C TYR A 127 6.33 -0.18 6.47
N ILE A 128 7.40 -0.96 6.55
CA ILE A 128 7.79 -1.70 7.74
C ILE A 128 9.25 -1.35 8.09
N PRO A 129 9.48 -0.69 9.24
CA PRO A 129 10.84 -0.49 9.77
C PRO A 129 11.55 -1.82 10.02
N HIS A 130 12.89 -1.86 9.87
CA HIS A 130 13.68 -3.08 10.11
C HIS A 130 13.47 -3.64 11.53
N GLU A 131 13.29 -2.79 12.53
CA GLU A 131 13.02 -3.20 13.91
C GLU A 131 11.66 -3.88 14.09
N LYS A 132 10.77 -3.73 13.10
CA LYS A 132 9.45 -4.36 13.03
C LYS A 132 9.41 -5.47 11.98
N LYS A 133 10.57 -5.98 11.52
CA LYS A 133 10.67 -7.08 10.53
C LYS A 133 9.75 -8.27 10.85
N ASN A 134 9.74 -8.70 12.11
CA ASN A 134 8.95 -9.83 12.57
C ASN A 134 7.50 -9.47 12.93
N HIS A 135 7.02 -8.24 12.68
CA HIS A 135 5.70 -7.78 13.10
C HIS A 135 4.57 -8.64 12.50
N PHE A 136 4.57 -8.81 11.17
CA PHE A 136 3.56 -9.61 10.49
C PHE A 136 3.82 -11.11 10.63
N LEU A 137 5.09 -11.54 10.68
CA LEU A 137 5.42 -12.95 10.90
C LEU A 137 4.83 -13.44 12.23
N LYS A 138 4.99 -12.69 13.33
CA LYS A 138 4.36 -13.00 14.62
C LYS A 138 2.84 -13.07 14.56
N LYS A 139 2.19 -12.24 13.73
CA LYS A 139 0.73 -12.27 13.55
C LYS A 139 0.29 -13.54 12.82
N ILE A 140 1.04 -13.96 11.80
CA ILE A 140 0.80 -15.19 11.04
C ILE A 140 1.07 -16.43 11.90
N GLU A 141 2.16 -16.45 12.67
CA GLU A 141 2.49 -17.53 13.60
C GLU A 141 1.42 -17.67 14.70
N ALA A 142 0.97 -16.56 15.29
CA ALA A 142 -0.11 -16.58 16.27
C ALA A 142 -1.44 -17.05 15.65
N TYR A 143 -1.70 -16.73 14.38
CA TYR A 143 -2.85 -17.26 13.65
C TYR A 143 -2.77 -18.78 13.49
N ALA A 144 -1.59 -19.30 13.13
CA ALA A 144 -1.37 -20.73 12.95
C ALA A 144 -1.55 -21.51 14.27
N ASN A 145 -1.00 -20.97 15.36
CA ASN A 145 -0.74 -21.76 16.58
C ASN A 145 -1.60 -21.38 17.79
N GLU A 146 -2.24 -20.20 17.80
CA GLU A 146 -2.91 -19.68 19.00
C GLU A 146 -4.41 -19.44 18.78
N ILE A 147 -5.17 -19.72 19.83
CA ILE A 147 -6.59 -19.43 19.91
C ILE A 147 -6.83 -18.19 20.80
N ASN A 148 -7.74 -17.32 20.38
CA ASN A 148 -8.24 -16.25 21.22
C ASN A 148 -9.28 -16.83 22.20
N GLN A 149 -8.94 -16.83 23.48
CA GLN A 149 -9.77 -17.40 24.56
C GLN A 149 -11.16 -16.78 24.66
N ARG A 150 -11.35 -15.52 24.24
CA ARG A 150 -12.66 -14.84 24.31
C ARG A 150 -13.57 -15.23 23.16
N SER A 151 -13.03 -15.38 21.95
CA SER A 151 -13.82 -15.64 20.75
C SER A 151 -13.83 -17.11 20.32
N GLY A 152 -12.96 -17.96 20.87
CA GLY A 152 -12.74 -19.33 20.40
C GLY A 152 -12.07 -19.45 19.02
N LYS A 153 -11.99 -18.36 18.27
CA LYS A 153 -11.36 -18.27 16.94
C LYS A 153 -9.82 -18.16 17.01
N PRO A 154 -9.09 -18.57 15.97
CA PRO A 154 -7.65 -18.33 15.86
C PRO A 154 -7.29 -16.84 16.02
N LYS A 155 -6.16 -16.54 16.65
CA LYS A 155 -5.71 -15.14 16.77
C LYS A 155 -5.46 -14.54 15.39
N ASN A 156 -5.73 -13.25 15.22
CA ASN A 156 -5.54 -12.53 13.94
C ASN A 156 -6.28 -13.13 12.73
N ALA A 157 -7.24 -14.05 12.90
CA ALA A 157 -7.91 -14.74 11.80
C ALA A 157 -8.49 -13.79 10.74
N THR A 158 -9.17 -12.73 11.18
CA THR A 158 -9.74 -11.71 10.30
C THR A 158 -8.67 -11.06 9.41
N LEU A 159 -7.52 -10.68 9.98
CA LEU A 159 -6.43 -10.11 9.20
C LEU A 159 -5.80 -11.14 8.26
N VAL A 160 -5.40 -12.30 8.79
CA VAL A 160 -4.59 -13.26 8.02
C VAL A 160 -5.40 -13.92 6.90
N ASN A 161 -6.67 -14.23 7.14
CA ASN A 161 -7.54 -14.78 6.10
C ASN A 161 -7.82 -13.79 4.97
N SER A 162 -7.87 -12.48 5.29
CA SER A 162 -8.12 -11.41 4.30
C SER A 162 -6.94 -11.20 3.34
N ILE A 163 -5.75 -11.67 3.69
CA ILE A 163 -4.56 -11.55 2.85
C ILE A 163 -4.51 -12.75 1.90
N GLY A 164 -4.64 -12.49 0.61
CA GLY A 164 -4.46 -13.47 -0.47
C GLY A 164 -3.00 -13.60 -0.92
N ASP A 165 -2.24 -12.49 -0.96
CA ASP A 165 -0.80 -12.54 -1.28
C ASP A 165 -0.01 -11.41 -0.58
N ILE A 166 1.29 -11.63 -0.42
CA ILE A 166 2.26 -10.64 0.06
C ILE A 166 3.43 -10.61 -0.92
N ARG A 167 3.78 -9.40 -1.39
CA ARG A 167 4.97 -9.20 -2.21
C ARG A 167 5.71 -7.95 -1.78
N LYS A 168 6.95 -7.80 -2.24
CA LYS A 168 7.69 -6.55 -2.10
C LYS A 168 7.07 -5.50 -3.02
N ALA A 169 6.79 -4.31 -2.48
CA ALA A 169 6.32 -3.16 -3.26
C ALA A 169 7.50 -2.56 -4.03
N LEU A 170 7.77 -3.11 -5.21
CA LEU A 170 8.88 -2.72 -6.09
C LEU A 170 8.47 -1.83 -7.25
N ARG A 171 7.20 -1.92 -7.65
CA ARG A 171 6.71 -1.27 -8.86
C ARG A 171 6.14 0.09 -8.52
N VAL A 172 6.26 1.02 -9.46
CA VAL A 172 5.54 2.30 -9.42
C VAL A 172 4.04 2.06 -9.18
N ASP A 173 3.50 0.95 -9.70
CA ASP A 173 2.11 0.50 -9.47
C ASP A 173 1.72 0.44 -7.98
N SER A 174 2.65 0.04 -7.11
CA SER A 174 2.37 -0.05 -5.67
C SER A 174 2.20 1.32 -5.01
N PHE A 175 2.70 2.37 -5.63
CA PHE A 175 2.70 3.74 -5.11
C PHE A 175 1.81 4.69 -5.92
N TRP A 176 1.34 4.27 -7.09
CA TRP A 176 0.41 5.05 -7.90
C TRP A 176 -0.96 5.11 -7.22
N GLN A 177 -1.48 6.31 -7.05
CA GLN A 177 -2.77 6.57 -6.39
C GLN A 177 -3.80 7.18 -7.35
N ASP A 178 -3.37 7.59 -8.54
CA ASP A 178 -4.25 8.13 -9.57
C ASP A 178 -4.83 6.99 -10.43
N LEU A 179 -5.67 7.34 -11.40
CA LEU A 179 -6.23 6.41 -12.36
C LEU A 179 -5.10 5.61 -13.04
N PRO A 180 -5.24 4.28 -13.22
CA PRO A 180 -4.26 3.46 -13.92
C PRO A 180 -3.93 3.97 -15.32
N THR A 181 -4.90 4.59 -15.99
CA THR A 181 -4.75 5.18 -17.34
C THR A 181 -3.87 6.44 -17.38
N LEU A 182 -3.65 7.10 -16.23
CA LEU A 182 -2.79 8.28 -16.12
C LEU A 182 -1.35 7.93 -15.79
N LYS A 183 -1.06 6.65 -15.55
CA LYS A 183 0.31 6.21 -15.30
C LYS A 183 1.15 6.42 -16.57
N PRO A 184 2.31 7.10 -16.47
CA PRO A 184 3.18 7.32 -17.61
C PRO A 184 3.55 6.00 -18.29
N GLY A 185 3.47 6.01 -19.62
CA GLY A 185 3.83 4.89 -20.47
C GLY A 185 5.33 4.86 -20.78
N VAL A 186 5.65 4.76 -22.06
CA VAL A 186 7.05 4.78 -22.54
C VAL A 186 7.57 6.21 -22.68
N GLU A 187 6.69 7.15 -23.04
CA GLU A 187 7.05 8.55 -23.19
C GLU A 187 7.15 9.23 -21.81
N PRO A 188 8.16 10.09 -21.57
CA PRO A 188 8.28 10.82 -20.32
C PRO A 188 7.11 11.79 -20.10
N GLU A 189 6.50 11.72 -18.91
CA GLU A 189 5.42 12.59 -18.50
C GLU A 189 5.70 13.17 -17.10
N TRP A 190 5.21 14.39 -16.84
CA TRP A 190 5.34 15.01 -15.53
C TRP A 190 4.49 14.29 -14.49
N CYS A 191 5.11 13.91 -13.38
CA CYS A 191 4.43 13.27 -12.24
C CYS A 191 4.56 14.12 -10.99
N GLU A 192 3.55 14.06 -10.14
CA GLU A 192 3.63 14.59 -8.77
C GLU A 192 4.13 13.51 -7.81
N VAL A 193 5.07 13.86 -6.94
CA VAL A 193 5.59 12.94 -5.91
C VAL A 193 5.22 13.45 -4.54
N TRP A 194 4.57 12.58 -3.77
CA TRP A 194 4.10 12.87 -2.43
C TRP A 194 5.04 12.28 -1.39
N LEU A 195 5.64 13.14 -0.56
CA LEU A 195 6.50 12.73 0.53
C LEU A 195 5.71 12.65 1.84
N SER A 196 5.98 11.61 2.63
CA SER A 196 5.30 11.36 3.92
C SER A 196 5.75 12.28 5.07
N SER A 197 6.63 13.25 4.79
CA SER A 197 7.16 14.19 5.77
C SER A 197 7.49 15.52 5.10
N HIS A 198 7.21 16.62 5.81
CA HIS A 198 7.58 17.98 5.40
C HIS A 198 8.95 18.42 5.93
N ALA A 199 9.66 17.53 6.63
CA ALA A 199 10.97 17.83 7.20
C ALA A 199 11.99 18.14 6.08
N GLN A 200 12.74 19.22 6.25
CA GLN A 200 13.65 19.70 5.19
C GLN A 200 14.70 18.65 4.83
N ASP A 201 15.23 17.90 5.79
CA ASP A 201 16.19 16.82 5.54
C ASP A 201 15.62 15.68 4.67
N VAL A 202 14.30 15.48 4.68
CA VAL A 202 13.63 14.50 3.80
C VAL A 202 13.56 15.03 2.38
N ILE A 203 13.22 16.31 2.21
CA ILE A 203 13.14 16.99 0.91
C ILE A 203 14.53 17.04 0.27
N ASP A 204 15.54 17.51 1.00
CA ASP A 204 16.91 17.65 0.49
C ASP A 204 17.49 16.30 0.02
N ARG A 205 17.24 15.22 0.79
CA ARG A 205 17.64 13.86 0.41
C ARG A 205 16.93 13.39 -0.87
N PHE A 206 15.66 13.74 -1.03
CA PHE A 206 14.89 13.37 -2.22
C PHE A 206 15.39 14.12 -3.46
N GLU A 207 15.61 15.43 -3.37
CA GLU A 207 16.17 16.23 -4.48
C GLU A 207 17.58 15.77 -4.89
N ALA A 208 18.41 15.41 -3.90
CA ALA A 208 19.72 14.81 -4.16
C ALA A 208 19.60 13.47 -4.91
N LEU A 209 18.60 12.64 -4.55
CA LEU A 209 18.32 11.39 -5.26
C LEU A 209 17.87 11.63 -6.71
N LEU A 210 16.97 12.60 -6.95
CA LEU A 210 16.55 12.95 -8.31
C LEU A 210 17.74 13.38 -9.17
N THR A 211 18.64 14.19 -8.60
CA THR A 211 19.87 14.61 -9.27
C THR A 211 20.78 13.43 -9.60
N GLN A 212 20.98 12.52 -8.64
CA GLN A 212 21.78 11.31 -8.82
C GLN A 212 21.24 10.42 -9.94
N GLU A 213 19.92 10.21 -9.96
CA GLU A 213 19.24 9.37 -10.95
C GLU A 213 18.97 10.11 -12.29
N ARG A 214 19.41 11.37 -12.39
CA ARG A 214 19.22 12.23 -13.58
C ARG A 214 17.74 12.40 -13.98
N ILE A 215 16.86 12.46 -12.99
CA ILE A 215 15.43 12.72 -13.17
C ILE A 215 15.22 14.23 -13.13
N GLU A 216 14.61 14.77 -14.18
CA GLU A 216 14.26 16.18 -14.24
C GLU A 216 13.17 16.51 -13.20
N ALA A 217 13.38 17.57 -12.43
CA ALA A 217 12.46 18.02 -11.40
C ALA A 217 12.24 19.52 -11.50
N ARG A 218 10.99 19.95 -11.40
CA ARG A 218 10.65 21.37 -11.33
C ARG A 218 10.89 21.87 -9.90
N PRO A 219 11.53 23.04 -9.70
CA PRO A 219 11.69 23.59 -8.37
C PRO A 219 10.34 23.97 -7.74
N GLY A 220 10.20 23.65 -6.45
CA GLY A 220 9.03 24.01 -5.66
C GLY A 220 8.52 22.83 -4.82
N VAL A 221 7.97 23.14 -3.65
CA VAL A 221 7.34 22.15 -2.76
C VAL A 221 6.01 22.72 -2.27
N VAL A 222 4.95 21.93 -2.40
CA VAL A 222 3.65 22.22 -1.78
C VAL A 222 3.56 21.46 -0.47
N ARG A 223 3.18 22.15 0.61
CA ARG A 223 2.97 21.55 1.94
C ARG A 223 1.48 21.57 2.25
N PHE A 224 0.93 20.41 2.55
CA PHE A 224 -0.46 20.28 2.99
C PHE A 224 -0.50 20.28 4.54
N PRO A 225 -1.51 20.91 5.14
CA PRO A 225 -1.67 21.00 6.60
C PRO A 225 -2.00 19.66 7.28
#